data_AF-A0A3N7HW88-F1
#
_entry.id   AF-A0A3N7HW88-F1
#
_cell.length_a   1.000
_cell.length_b   1.000
_cell.length_c   1.000
_cell.angle_alpha   90.00
_cell.angle_beta   90.00
_cell.angle_gamma   90.00
#
_symmetry.space_group_name_H-M   'P 1'
#
loop_
_entity.id
_entity.type
_entity.pdbx_description
1 polymer ?
#
loop_
_entity_poly.entity_id
_entity_poly.type
_entity_poly.pdbx_seq_one_letter_code
_entity_poly.pdbx_strand_id
1 'polypeptide(L)'
;MMRTQVFPQAGAAAVQFDAPVRVERLAGEFAVLSGRVWVTRQGDLDDYVVEPGQRFFIEPADHVVVEPWTAGESVEVAWTAYPRLPRAEALPRGAAAFALRGLAAGAASVAFGLRRVELGLDALARSAAAMARRAQGCIRAGDSIASAGTVQ
;
A
#
# COMPACT_ATOMS: atom_id res chain seq x y z
N MET A 1 -28.03 -9.21 -35.36
CA MET A 1 -27.86 -9.98 -34.11
C MET A 1 -26.41 -9.80 -33.68
N MET A 2 -26.16 -9.23 -32.50
CA MET A 2 -24.80 -8.88 -32.05
C MET A 2 -24.05 -10.14 -31.62
N ARG A 3 -22.81 -10.34 -32.09
CA ARG A 3 -22.00 -11.52 -31.76
C ARG A 3 -21.23 -11.28 -30.46
N THR A 4 -21.36 -12.21 -29.52
CA THR A 4 -20.50 -12.26 -28.34
C THR A 4 -19.29 -13.10 -28.68
N GLN A 5 -18.14 -12.48 -28.93
CA GLN A 5 -16.88 -13.20 -29.12
C GLN A 5 -16.13 -13.26 -27.80
N VAL A 6 -15.61 -14.45 -27.49
CA VAL A 6 -14.90 -14.70 -26.23
C VAL A 6 -13.42 -14.40 -26.46
N PHE A 7 -12.93 -13.31 -25.87
CA PHE A 7 -11.49 -13.05 -25.81
C PHE A 7 -10.85 -13.94 -24.73
N PRO A 8 -9.63 -14.47 -24.98
CA PRO A 8 -8.96 -15.29 -24.00
C PRO A 8 -8.62 -14.49 -22.75
N GLN A 9 -8.83 -15.10 -21.58
CA GLN A 9 -8.63 -14.44 -20.27
C GLN A 9 -7.17 -14.42 -19.81
N ALA A 10 -6.27 -15.08 -20.54
CA ALA A 10 -4.86 -15.16 -20.21
C ALA A 10 -4.02 -15.26 -21.48
N GLY A 11 -2.84 -14.64 -21.45
CA GLY A 11 -1.87 -14.69 -22.53
C GLY A 11 -2.19 -13.73 -23.68
N ALA A 12 -1.34 -13.82 -24.71
CA ALA A 12 -1.50 -13.11 -25.96
C ALA A 12 -2.12 -14.03 -27.01
N ALA A 13 -3.15 -13.57 -27.72
CA ALA A 13 -3.79 -14.32 -28.78
C ALA A 13 -4.19 -13.42 -29.95
N ALA A 14 -4.04 -13.92 -31.18
CA ALA A 14 -4.64 -13.31 -32.34
C ALA A 14 -6.14 -13.63 -32.38
N VAL A 15 -6.96 -12.60 -32.54
CA VAL A 15 -8.42 -12.68 -32.63
C VAL A 15 -8.84 -11.99 -33.91
N GLN A 16 -9.63 -12.69 -34.72
CA GLN A 16 -10.18 -12.17 -35.95
C GLN A 16 -11.69 -12.00 -35.82
N PHE A 17 -12.21 -10.89 -36.32
CA PHE A 17 -13.65 -10.62 -36.35
C PHE A 17 -14.05 -9.83 -37.60
N ASP A 18 -15.30 -10.01 -38.03
CA ASP A 18 -15.91 -9.43 -39.24
C ASP A 18 -17.24 -8.70 -38.95
N ALA A 19 -17.62 -8.65 -37.67
CA ALA A 19 -18.87 -8.13 -37.18
C ALA A 19 -18.65 -7.45 -35.82
N PRO A 20 -19.60 -6.64 -35.34
CA PRO A 20 -19.48 -6.00 -34.03
C PRO A 20 -19.38 -7.03 -32.90
N VAL A 21 -18.37 -6.83 -32.05
CA VAL A 21 -18.05 -7.65 -30.90
C VAL A 21 -18.13 -6.80 -29.65
N ARG A 22 -18.81 -7.33 -28.64
CA ARG A 22 -18.87 -6.70 -27.33
C ARG A 22 -17.81 -7.30 -26.40
N VAL A 23 -16.98 -6.43 -25.83
CA VAL A 23 -15.98 -6.76 -24.81
C VAL A 23 -16.51 -6.27 -23.46
N GLU A 24 -16.77 -7.19 -22.55
CA GLU A 24 -17.19 -6.86 -21.18
C GLU A 24 -16.33 -7.59 -20.16
N ARG A 25 -16.11 -6.95 -19.01
CA ARG A 25 -15.49 -7.57 -17.83
C ARG A 25 -14.11 -8.17 -18.12
N LEU A 26 -13.39 -7.66 -19.11
CA LEU A 26 -12.02 -8.06 -19.41
C LEU A 26 -11.12 -6.85 -19.29
N ALA A 27 -10.00 -7.03 -18.60
CA ALA A 27 -8.93 -6.06 -18.57
C ALA A 27 -7.87 -6.52 -19.56
N GLY A 28 -7.42 -5.63 -20.43
CA GLY A 28 -6.43 -6.00 -21.43
C GLY A 28 -6.14 -4.88 -22.40
N GLU A 29 -5.30 -5.20 -23.34
CA GLU A 29 -4.94 -4.34 -24.45
C GLU A 29 -5.14 -5.15 -25.74
N PHE A 30 -5.75 -4.54 -26.75
CA PHE A 30 -5.67 -5.08 -28.10
C PHE A 30 -4.81 -4.19 -28.99
N ALA A 31 -3.94 -4.81 -29.76
CA ALA A 31 -3.18 -4.17 -30.82
C ALA A 31 -3.76 -4.57 -32.17
N VAL A 32 -4.04 -3.60 -33.04
CA VAL A 32 -4.57 -3.89 -34.38
C VAL A 32 -3.41 -4.39 -35.25
N LEU A 33 -3.53 -5.61 -35.77
CA LEU A 33 -2.54 -6.22 -36.66
C LEU A 33 -2.86 -5.87 -38.12
N SER A 34 -4.13 -5.97 -38.50
CA SER A 34 -4.62 -5.64 -39.85
C SER A 34 -6.05 -5.09 -39.83
N GLY A 35 -6.36 -4.26 -40.84
CA GLY A 35 -7.63 -3.53 -40.92
C GLY A 35 -7.72 -2.35 -39.95
N ARG A 36 -8.92 -1.79 -39.78
CA ARG A 36 -9.19 -0.67 -38.85
C ARG A 36 -10.36 -1.01 -37.95
N VAL A 37 -10.25 -0.64 -36.68
CA VAL A 37 -11.27 -0.95 -35.67
C VAL A 37 -11.94 0.34 -35.22
N TRP A 38 -13.27 0.40 -35.33
CA TRP A 38 -14.09 1.38 -34.64
C TRP A 38 -14.33 0.87 -33.21
N VAL A 39 -14.18 1.75 -32.23
CA VAL A 39 -14.31 1.45 -30.82
C VAL A 39 -15.27 2.45 -30.19
N THR A 40 -16.35 1.92 -29.61
CA THR A 40 -17.30 2.69 -28.82
C THR A 40 -17.22 2.24 -27.37
N ARG A 41 -16.87 3.16 -26.47
CA ARG A 41 -16.85 2.91 -25.02
C ARG A 41 -18.13 3.46 -24.40
N GLN A 42 -18.84 2.62 -23.66
CA GLN A 42 -20.06 3.08 -22.97
C GLN A 42 -19.72 4.14 -21.91
N GLY A 43 -20.42 5.28 -21.97
CA GLY A 43 -20.20 6.40 -21.06
C GLY A 43 -19.11 7.36 -21.52
N ASP A 44 -18.43 7.05 -22.61
CA ASP A 44 -17.63 8.01 -23.37
C ASP A 44 -18.52 8.73 -24.39
N LEU A 45 -18.21 10.00 -24.66
CA LEU A 45 -18.88 10.78 -25.70
C LEU A 45 -18.20 10.60 -27.06
N ASP A 46 -16.92 10.22 -27.04
CA ASP A 46 -16.12 10.07 -28.24
C ASP A 46 -16.00 8.60 -28.64
N ASP A 47 -16.06 8.37 -29.96
CA ASP A 47 -15.71 7.11 -30.58
C ASP A 47 -14.25 7.17 -31.07
N TYR A 48 -13.58 6.01 -31.05
CA TYR A 48 -12.18 5.90 -31.42
C TYR A 48 -12.01 5.04 -32.64
N VAL A 49 -11.08 5.43 -33.52
CA VAL A 49 -10.62 4.60 -34.64
C VAL A 49 -9.19 4.18 -34.34
N VAL A 50 -8.96 2.87 -34.33
CA VAL A 50 -7.65 2.27 -34.05
C VAL A 50 -7.10 1.67 -35.35
N GLU A 51 -5.97 2.21 -35.79
CA GLU A 51 -5.27 1.86 -37.03
C GLU A 51 -4.28 0.69 -36.82
N PRO A 52 -3.83 0.01 -37.88
CA PRO A 52 -2.78 -1.01 -37.79
C PRO A 52 -1.54 -0.53 -37.04
N GLY A 53 -1.05 -1.36 -36.12
CA GLY A 53 0.08 -1.08 -35.24
C GLY A 53 -0.28 -0.23 -34.01
N GLN A 54 -1.47 0.37 -33.96
CA GLN A 54 -1.96 1.05 -32.77
C GLN A 54 -2.56 0.08 -31.76
N ARG A 55 -2.71 0.57 -30.53
CA ARG A 55 -3.18 -0.22 -29.40
C ARG A 55 -4.25 0.54 -28.65
N PHE A 56 -5.18 -0.20 -28.06
CA PHE A 56 -6.25 0.34 -27.25
C PHE A 56 -6.37 -0.44 -25.94
N PHE A 57 -6.41 0.31 -24.84
CA PHE A 57 -6.49 -0.24 -23.50
C PHE A 57 -7.94 -0.31 -23.01
N ILE A 58 -8.30 -1.46 -22.44
CA ILE A 58 -9.63 -1.73 -21.90
C ILE A 58 -9.50 -2.01 -20.40
N GLU A 59 -10.16 -1.19 -19.59
CA GLU A 59 -10.27 -1.40 -18.16
C GLU A 59 -11.32 -2.47 -17.83
N PRO A 60 -11.18 -3.20 -16.70
CA PRO A 60 -12.14 -4.23 -16.34
C PRO A 60 -13.57 -3.72 -16.09
N ALA A 61 -13.75 -2.42 -15.86
CA ALA A 61 -15.05 -1.76 -15.70
C ALA A 61 -15.63 -1.24 -17.03
N ASP A 62 -14.85 -1.24 -18.11
CA ASP A 62 -15.31 -0.75 -19.40
C ASP A 62 -16.30 -1.73 -20.02
N HIS A 63 -17.28 -1.14 -20.72
CA HIS A 63 -18.14 -1.84 -21.65
C HIS A 63 -17.84 -1.30 -23.03
N VAL A 64 -17.14 -2.08 -23.85
CA VAL A 64 -16.63 -1.64 -25.15
C VAL A 64 -17.28 -2.46 -26.25
N VAL A 65 -17.71 -1.79 -27.31
CA VAL A 65 -18.06 -2.43 -28.58
C VAL A 65 -16.93 -2.12 -29.56
N VAL A 66 -16.39 -3.17 -30.17
CA VAL A 66 -15.41 -3.06 -31.25
C VAL A 66 -16.01 -3.61 -32.54
N GLU A 67 -15.81 -2.92 -33.64
CA GLU A 67 -16.29 -3.37 -34.95
C GLU A 67 -15.29 -3.01 -36.05
N PRO A 68 -15.29 -3.74 -37.18
CA PRO A 68 -14.55 -3.32 -38.36
C PRO A 68 -15.00 -1.93 -38.81
N TRP A 69 -14.06 -1.04 -39.13
CA TRP A 69 -14.36 0.29 -39.66
C TRP A 69 -15.21 0.23 -40.94
N THR A 70 -14.98 -0.79 -41.77
CA THR A 70 -15.79 -1.05 -42.97
C THR A 70 -16.58 -2.34 -42.76
N ALA A 71 -17.91 -2.24 -42.87
CA ALA A 71 -18.79 -3.38 -42.71
C ALA A 71 -18.46 -4.50 -43.71
N GLY A 72 -18.31 -5.74 -43.20
CA GLY A 72 -17.96 -6.91 -44.00
C GLY A 72 -16.46 -7.09 -44.23
N GLU A 73 -15.61 -6.15 -43.79
CA GLU A 73 -14.17 -6.35 -43.70
C GLU A 73 -13.84 -7.17 -42.45
N SER A 74 -12.85 -8.04 -42.55
CA SER A 74 -12.33 -8.76 -41.40
C SER A 74 -11.08 -8.07 -40.87
N VAL A 75 -11.05 -7.85 -39.56
CA VAL A 75 -9.92 -7.25 -38.84
C VAL A 75 -9.25 -8.29 -37.95
N GLU A 76 -7.93 -8.16 -37.81
CA GLU A 76 -7.13 -9.02 -36.95
C GLU A 76 -6.51 -8.20 -35.84
N VAL A 77 -6.67 -8.64 -34.60
CA VAL A 77 -6.12 -7.98 -33.42
C VAL A 77 -5.32 -8.96 -32.57
N ALA A 78 -4.20 -8.51 -32.01
CA ALA A 78 -3.50 -9.21 -30.94
C ALA A 78 -4.09 -8.77 -29.61
N TRP A 79 -4.77 -9.67 -28.91
CA TRP A 79 -5.30 -9.46 -27.57
C TRP A 79 -4.28 -9.87 -26.52
N THR A 80 -4.00 -9.01 -25.54
CA THR A 80 -3.21 -9.33 -24.34
C THR A 80 -4.06 -9.10 -23.10
N ALA A 81 -4.44 -10.17 -22.41
CA ALA A 81 -5.18 -10.06 -21.16
C ALA A 81 -4.26 -9.63 -20.00
N TYR A 82 -4.71 -8.66 -19.20
CA TYR A 82 -4.04 -8.34 -17.95
C TYR A 82 -4.64 -9.17 -16.81
N PRO A 83 -3.81 -9.89 -16.04
CA PRO A 83 -4.31 -10.64 -14.90
C PRO A 83 -4.97 -9.67 -13.92
N ARG A 84 -6.23 -9.97 -13.55
CA ARG A 84 -6.89 -9.28 -12.45
C ARG A 84 -6.10 -9.60 -11.19
N LEU A 85 -5.24 -8.68 -10.76
CA LEU A 85 -4.77 -8.70 -9.39
C LEU A 85 -6.03 -8.65 -8.52
N PRO A 86 -6.23 -9.58 -7.57
CA PRO A 86 -7.33 -9.49 -6.64
C PRO A 86 -7.20 -8.12 -5.99
N ARG A 87 -8.21 -7.26 -6.25
CA ARG A 87 -8.33 -5.96 -5.63
C ARG A 87 -8.19 -6.23 -4.15
N ALA A 88 -7.06 -5.85 -3.55
CA ALA A 88 -6.91 -5.87 -2.11
C ALA A 88 -8.11 -5.10 -1.59
N GLU A 89 -9.09 -5.83 -1.05
CA GLU A 89 -10.34 -5.27 -0.61
C GLU A 89 -9.94 -4.10 0.25
N ALA A 90 -10.34 -2.90 -0.17
CA ALA A 90 -10.01 -1.67 0.52
C ALA A 90 -10.38 -1.91 1.97
N LEU A 91 -9.35 -2.04 2.82
CA LEU A 91 -9.54 -2.28 4.25
C LEU A 91 -10.64 -1.30 4.67
N PRO A 92 -11.78 -1.77 5.22
CA PRO A 92 -12.89 -0.88 5.51
C PRO A 92 -12.30 0.29 6.28
N ARG A 93 -12.59 1.54 5.89
CA ARG A 93 -11.93 2.74 6.43
C ARG A 93 -11.88 2.75 7.98
N GLY A 94 -12.82 2.05 8.63
CA GLY A 94 -12.80 1.75 10.07
C GLY A 94 -11.68 0.82 10.56
N ALA A 95 -11.30 -0.24 9.84
CA ALA A 95 -10.22 -1.16 10.20
C ALA A 95 -8.83 -0.50 10.07
N ALA A 96 -8.61 0.30 9.02
CA ALA A 96 -7.38 1.09 8.90
C ALA A 96 -7.29 2.15 10.01
N ALA A 97 -8.41 2.81 10.33
CA ALA A 97 -8.47 3.74 11.46
C ALA A 97 -8.26 3.04 12.81
N PHE A 98 -8.76 1.82 13.00
CA PHE A 98 -8.52 1.02 14.20
C PHE A 98 -7.06 0.58 14.33
N ALA A 99 -6.44 0.12 13.24
CA ALA A 99 -5.03 -0.26 13.23
C ALA A 99 -4.11 0.94 13.52
N LEU A 100 -4.40 2.10 12.90
CA LEU A 100 -3.66 3.34 13.16
C LEU A 100 -3.87 3.84 14.60
N ARG A 101 -5.09 3.74 15.16
CA ARG A 101 -5.35 4.07 16.57
C ARG A 101 -4.63 3.12 17.53
N GLY A 102 -4.57 1.83 17.22
CA GLY A 102 -3.82 0.84 18.01
C GLY A 102 -2.32 1.14 18.04
N LEU A 103 -1.74 1.47 16.88
CA LEU A 103 -0.33 1.88 16.79
C LEU A 103 -0.06 3.20 17.53
N ALA A 104 -0.93 4.19 17.41
CA ALA A 104 -0.80 5.46 18.12
C ALA A 104 -0.91 5.28 19.65
N ALA A 105 -1.82 4.41 20.12
CA ALA A 105 -1.94 4.07 21.53
C ALA A 105 -0.68 3.35 22.05
N GLY A 106 -0.14 2.39 21.28
CA GLY A 106 1.11 1.71 21.61
C GLY A 106 2.30 2.67 21.71
N ALA A 107 2.46 3.58 20.74
CA ALA A 107 3.52 4.59 20.75
C ALA A 107 3.40 5.56 21.94
N ALA A 108 2.17 5.97 22.29
CA ALA A 108 1.93 6.81 23.46
C ALA A 108 2.34 6.10 24.76
N SER A 109 2.00 4.81 24.92
CA SER A 109 2.39 4.02 26.09
C SER A 109 3.91 3.87 26.24
N VAL A 110 4.64 3.68 25.13
CA VAL A 110 6.11 3.64 25.16
C VAL A 110 6.69 5.00 25.56
N ALA A 111 6.17 6.11 25.00
CA ALA A 111 6.63 7.45 25.34
C ALA A 111 6.38 7.80 26.82
N PHE A 112 5.21 7.46 27.38
CA PHE A 112 4.93 7.64 28.80
C PHE A 112 5.78 6.74 29.70
N GLY A 113 6.10 5.53 29.25
CA GLY A 113 7.01 4.61 29.94
C GLY A 113 8.43 5.16 30.05
N LEU A 114 8.99 5.63 28.92
CA LEU A 114 10.34 6.21 28.88
C LEU A 114 10.46 7.47 29.76
N ARG A 115 9.45 8.34 29.77
CA ARG A 115 9.46 9.55 30.61
C ARG A 115 9.43 9.26 32.11
N ARG A 116 8.87 8.13 32.54
CA ARG A 116 8.92 7.70 33.94
C ARG A 116 10.27 7.09 34.33
N VAL A 117 10.98 6.48 33.40
CA VAL A 117 12.33 5.95 33.65
C VAL A 117 13.32 7.10 33.91
N GLU A 118 13.22 8.20 33.16
CA GLU A 118 14.07 9.38 33.36
C GLU A 118 13.90 10.00 34.76
N LEU A 119 12.65 10.16 35.22
CA LEU A 119 12.37 10.68 36.56
C LEU A 119 12.82 9.73 37.68
N GLY A 120 12.79 8.42 37.45
CA GLY A 120 13.27 7.41 38.39
C GLY A 120 14.78 7.41 38.55
N LEU A 121 15.52 7.61 37.46
CA LEU A 121 17.00 7.67 37.47
C LEU A 121 17.51 8.92 38.18
N ASP A 122 16.88 10.07 37.97
CA ASP A 122 17.23 11.31 38.69
C ASP A 122 16.96 11.21 40.21
N ALA A 123 15.89 10.50 40.59
CA ALA A 123 15.60 10.22 41.99
C ALA A 123 16.63 9.27 42.61
N LEU A 124 17.06 8.24 41.89
CA LEU A 124 18.12 7.32 42.32
C LEU A 124 19.47 8.04 42.46
N ALA A 125 19.83 8.92 41.52
CA ALA A 125 21.07 9.69 41.57
C ALA A 125 21.11 10.61 42.81
N ARG A 126 20.00 11.27 43.15
CA ARG A 126 19.91 12.10 44.36
C ARG A 126 19.95 11.28 45.65
N SER A 127 19.32 10.11 45.67
CA SER A 127 19.38 9.18 46.81
C SER A 127 20.81 8.67 47.04
N ALA A 128 21.52 8.26 45.98
CA ALA A 128 22.91 7.83 46.05
C ALA A 128 23.82 8.96 46.56
N ALA A 129 23.64 10.19 46.07
CA ALA A 129 24.39 11.35 46.55
C ALA A 129 24.11 11.69 48.02
N ALA A 130 22.87 11.52 48.50
CA ALA A 130 22.52 11.71 49.91
C ALA A 130 23.13 10.61 50.81
N MET A 131 23.14 9.36 50.33
CA MET A 131 23.73 8.23 51.04
C MET A 131 25.26 8.36 51.14
N ALA A 132 25.93 8.83 50.09
CA ALA A 132 27.37 9.13 50.11
C ALA A 132 27.73 10.23 51.12
N ARG A 133 26.92 11.29 51.23
CA ARG A 133 27.12 12.34 52.25
C ARG A 133 26.94 11.82 53.68
N ARG A 134 25.97 10.92 53.92
CA ARG A 134 25.81 10.26 55.22
C ARG A 134 27.01 9.40 55.57
N ALA A 135 27.54 8.62 54.62
CA ALA A 135 28.73 7.81 54.85
C ALA A 135 29.96 8.66 55.21
N GLN A 136 30.18 9.79 54.53
CA GLN A 136 31.26 10.74 54.88
C GLN A 136 31.05 11.45 56.22
N GLY A 137 29.80 11.76 56.58
CA GLY A 137 29.46 12.32 57.89
C GLY A 137 29.80 11.37 59.04
N CYS A 138 29.59 10.06 58.86
CA CYS A 138 29.96 9.06 59.85
C CYS A 138 31.48 8.91 60.02
N ILE A 139 32.27 9.12 58.96
CA ILE A 139 33.75 9.07 59.04
C ILE A 139 34.28 10.29 59.82
N ARG A 140 33.72 11.49 59.61
CA ARG A 140 34.12 12.69 60.36
C ARG A 140 33.71 12.67 61.84
N ALA A 141 32.66 11.93 62.21
CA ALA A 141 32.24 11.78 63.60
C ALA A 141 32.98 10.66 64.36
N GLY A 142 33.67 9.75 63.64
CA GLY A 142 34.37 8.60 64.23
C GLY A 142 35.81 8.88 64.71
N ASP A 143 36.45 9.96 64.25
CA ASP A 143 37.88 10.22 64.50
C ASP A 143 38.17 11.14 65.72
N SER A 144 37.20 11.40 66.60
CA SER A 144 37.39 12.27 67.77
C SER A 144 37.44 11.58 69.14
N ILE A 145 37.56 10.25 69.22
CA ILE A 145 37.79 9.55 70.51
C ILE A 145 39.01 8.63 70.40
N ALA A 146 40.19 9.22 70.26
CA ALA A 146 41.45 8.60 70.67
C ALA A 146 42.57 9.66 70.67
N SER A 147 42.74 10.38 71.77
CA SER A 147 44.06 10.71 72.33
C SER A 147 43.93 11.69 73.49
N ALA A 148 44.06 11.19 74.71
CA ALA A 148 44.74 11.87 75.81
C ALA A 148 45.31 10.77 76.70
N GLY A 149 46.56 10.43 76.44
CA GLY A 149 47.31 9.43 77.18
C GLY A 149 47.63 9.87 78.60
N THR A 150 47.74 8.86 79.45
CA THR A 150 48.30 8.84 80.80
C THR A 150 49.84 8.85 80.74
N VAL A 151 50.49 9.86 81.34
CA VAL A 151 51.87 9.89 81.90
C VAL A 151 51.88 11.16 82.79
N GLN A 152 52.26 11.27 84.07
CA GLN A 152 52.84 10.40 85.10
C GLN A 152 52.35 10.94 86.47
#